data_AF-A0A3D1JND6-F1
#
_entry.id   AF-A0A3D1JND6-F1
#
_cell.length_a   1.000
_cell.length_b   1.000
_cell.length_c   1.000
_cell.angle_alpha   90.00
_cell.angle_beta   90.00
_cell.angle_gamma   90.00
#
_symmetry.space_group_name_H-M   'P 1'
#
loop_
_entity.id
_entity.type
_entity.pdbx_description
1 polymer ?
#
loop_
_entity_poly.entity_id
_entity_poly.type
_entity_poly.pdbx_seq_one_letter_code
_entity_poly.pdbx_strand_id
1 'polypeptide(L)' 'MLSACGKSQPTETVESLAADPDRLKQLREQCKTERAKLGDELCDRVAEATKKRFFGDGKVPYNPTNESPKF' A
#
# COMPACT_ATOMS: atom_id res chain seq x y z
N MET A 1 16.41 -26.81 -9.25
CA MET A 1 15.68 -25.66 -9.81
C MET A 1 16.07 -24.41 -9.03
N LEU A 2 16.48 -23.33 -9.72
CA LEU A 2 16.83 -22.05 -9.10
C LEU A 2 15.56 -21.34 -8.65
N SER A 3 15.28 -21.30 -7.35
CA SER A 3 14.36 -20.30 -6.83
C SER A 3 15.14 -19.00 -6.69
N ALA A 4 14.95 -18.11 -7.66
CA ALA A 4 15.50 -16.77 -7.62
C ALA A 4 15.17 -16.14 -6.27
N CYS A 5 16.23 -15.78 -5.55
CA CYS A 5 16.21 -14.96 -4.36
C CYS A 5 15.39 -13.70 -4.69
N GLY A 6 14.15 -13.65 -4.19
CA GLY A 6 13.33 -12.44 -4.15
C GLY A 6 13.99 -11.45 -3.21
N LYS A 7 15.09 -10.84 -3.65
CA LYS A 7 15.48 -9.54 -3.11
C LYS A 7 14.38 -8.61 -3.57
N SER A 8 13.34 -8.44 -2.73
CA SER A 8 12.55 -7.21 -2.78
C SER A 8 13.58 -6.10 -2.65
N GLN A 9 13.95 -5.54 -3.81
CA GLN A 9 14.91 -4.45 -3.91
C GLN A 9 14.47 -3.33 -2.95
N PRO A 10 15.38 -2.38 -2.63
CA PRO A 10 15.04 -1.19 -1.87
C PRO A 10 13.87 -0.36 -2.47
N THR A 11 13.37 -0.75 -3.65
CA THR A 11 12.27 -0.15 -4.41
C THR A 11 10.87 -0.59 -3.98
N GLU A 12 10.72 -1.54 -3.06
CA GLU A 12 9.41 -2.03 -2.60
C GLU A 12 9.12 -1.57 -1.15
N THR A 13 9.52 -0.34 -0.79
CA THR A 13 9.12 0.31 0.45
C THR A 13 7.71 0.89 0.34
N VAL A 14 7.11 1.25 1.46
CA VAL A 14 5.77 1.86 1.48
C VAL A 14 5.77 3.18 0.69
N GLU A 15 6.83 3.96 0.82
CA GLU A 15 6.99 5.25 0.15
C GLU A 15 7.14 5.11 -1.36
N SER A 16 7.98 4.17 -1.82
CA SER A 16 8.18 3.96 -3.25
C SER A 16 6.92 3.38 -3.91
N LEU A 17 6.23 2.47 -3.23
CA LEU A 17 4.96 1.91 -3.68
C LEU A 17 3.83 2.93 -3.68
N ALA A 18 3.81 3.85 -2.72
CA ALA A 18 2.85 4.95 -2.72
C ALA A 18 3.10 5.95 -3.87
N ALA A 19 4.37 6.10 -4.28
CA ALA A 19 4.78 6.96 -5.40
C ALA A 19 4.55 6.31 -6.78
N ASP A 20 4.54 4.97 -6.88
CA ASP A 20 4.29 4.23 -8.12
C ASP A 20 2.92 3.49 -8.09
N PRO A 21 1.84 4.11 -8.61
CA PRO A 21 0.50 3.55 -8.58
C PRO A 21 0.33 2.31 -9.47
N ASP A 22 1.06 2.22 -10.58
CA ASP A 22 0.94 1.12 -11.53
C ASP A 22 1.56 -0.15 -10.94
N ARG A 23 2.76 -0.01 -10.35
CA ARG A 23 3.41 -1.09 -9.62
C ARG A 23 2.59 -1.56 -8.43
N LEU A 24 2.05 -0.62 -7.65
CA LEU A 24 1.21 -0.93 -6.50
C LEU A 24 -0.06 -1.69 -6.89
N LYS A 25 -0.71 -1.31 -8.01
CA LYS A 25 -1.89 -2.02 -8.53
C LYS A 25 -1.56 -3.46 -8.91
N GLN A 26 -0.45 -3.68 -9.62
CA GLN A 26 0.00 -5.01 -10.03
C GLN A 26 0.22 -5.92 -8.80
N LEU A 27 0.95 -5.42 -7.80
CA LEU A 27 1.23 -6.18 -6.58
C LEU A 27 -0.03 -6.44 -5.76
N ARG A 28 -0.99 -5.50 -5.74
CA ARG A 28 -2.27 -5.72 -5.07
C ARG A 28 -3.05 -6.89 -5.65
N GLU A 29 -3.06 -7.05 -6.98
CA GLU A 29 -3.70 -8.20 -7.62
C GLU A 29 -2.92 -9.49 -7.36
N GLN A 30 -1.58 -9.47 -7.41
CA GLN A 30 -0.77 -10.63 -7.07
C GLN A 30 -0.91 -11.04 -5.60
N CYS A 31 -1.03 -10.10 -4.66
CA CYS A 31 -1.24 -10.40 -3.24
C CYS A 31 -2.60 -11.08 -2.95
N LYS A 32 -3.59 -10.96 -3.85
CA LYS A 32 -4.87 -11.68 -3.70
C LYS A 32 -4.75 -13.16 -4.08
N THR A 33 -3.93 -13.48 -5.07
CA THR A 33 -3.85 -14.82 -5.67
C THR A 33 -2.60 -15.59 -5.28
N GLU A 34 -1.50 -14.89 -4.98
CA GLU A 34 -0.16 -15.43 -4.79
C GLU A 34 0.49 -14.99 -3.47
N ARG A 35 -0.31 -14.66 -2.44
CA ARG A 35 0.20 -14.20 -1.13
C ARG A 35 1.28 -15.11 -0.54
N ALA A 36 1.09 -16.43 -0.62
CA ALA A 36 2.06 -17.42 -0.12
C ALA A 36 3.40 -17.40 -0.87
N LYS A 37 3.42 -16.96 -2.14
CA LYS A 37 4.65 -16.84 -2.94
C LYS A 37 5.35 -15.51 -2.70
N LEU A 38 4.58 -14.43 -2.57
CA LEU A 38 5.10 -13.07 -2.36
C LEU A 38 5.56 -12.79 -0.93
N GLY A 39 4.96 -13.47 0.04
CA GLY A 39 5.22 -13.28 1.46
C GLY A 39 4.29 -12.23 2.08
N ASP A 40 3.91 -12.47 3.33
CA ASP A 40 3.00 -11.60 4.08
C ASP A 40 3.54 -10.18 4.23
N GLU A 41 4.84 -10.06 4.53
CA GLU A 41 5.49 -8.76 4.74
C GLU A 41 5.38 -7.83 3.53
N LEU A 42 5.53 -8.37 2.31
CA LEU A 42 5.39 -7.57 1.09
C LEU A 42 3.93 -7.15 0.89
N CYS A 43 2.99 -8.06 1.10
CA CYS A 43 1.57 -7.74 0.95
C CYS A 43 1.06 -6.76 2.02
N ASP A 44 1.65 -6.77 3.20
CA ASP A 44 1.35 -5.80 4.26
C ASP A 44 1.91 -4.42 3.89
N ARG A 45 3.12 -4.33 3.33
CA ARG A 45 3.66 -3.07 2.76
C ARG A 45 2.80 -2.52 1.63
N VAL A 46 2.30 -3.38 0.73
CA VAL A 46 1.35 -3.01 -0.34
C VAL A 46 0.04 -2.46 0.23
N ALA A 47 -0.47 -3.06 1.31
CA ALA A 47 -1.67 -2.58 1.99
C ALA A 47 -1.45 -1.20 2.62
N GLU A 48 -0.33 -1.00 3.32
CA GLU A 48 0.03 0.29 3.90
C GLU A 48 0.27 1.37 2.83
N ALA A 49 0.93 1.05 1.73
CA ALA A 49 1.11 1.97 0.61
C ALA A 49 -0.24 2.39 0.00
N THR A 50 -1.17 1.43 -0.16
CA THR A 50 -2.53 1.71 -0.62
C THR A 50 -3.26 2.66 0.33
N LYS A 51 -3.17 2.40 1.64
CA LYS A 51 -3.77 3.25 2.69
C LYS A 51 -3.17 4.66 2.68
N LYS A 52 -1.85 4.78 2.61
CA LYS A 52 -1.12 6.05 2.57
C LYS A 52 -1.51 6.91 1.36
N ARG A 53 -1.73 6.31 0.19
CA ARG A 53 -2.21 7.05 -0.99
C ARG A 53 -3.62 7.60 -0.83
N PHE A 54 -4.48 6.92 -0.07
CA PHE A 54 -5.86 7.33 0.13
C PHE A 54 -6.04 8.32 1.28
N PHE A 55 -5.43 8.03 2.43
CA PHE A 55 -5.54 8.85 3.65
C PHE A 55 -4.43 9.89 3.78
N GLY A 56 -3.43 9.88 2.89
CA GLY A 56 -2.22 10.68 3.04
C GLY A 56 -1.38 10.24 4.23
N ASP A 57 -0.51 11.13 4.72
CA ASP A 57 0.35 10.87 5.88
C ASP A 57 -0.37 10.98 7.24
N GLY A 58 -1.71 11.04 7.25
CA GLY A 58 -2.49 11.23 8.49
C GLY A 58 -2.30 12.60 9.15
N LYS A 59 -1.63 13.54 8.47
CA LYS A 59 -1.41 14.92 8.95
C LYS A 59 -2.57 15.87 8.63
N VAL A 60 -3.68 15.35 8.10
CA VAL A 60 -4.84 16.17 7.77
C VAL A 60 -5.55 16.54 9.07
N PRO A 61 -5.57 17.82 9.48
CA PRO A 61 -6.26 18.21 10.71
C PRO A 61 -7.75 17.95 10.56
N TYR A 62 -8.35 17.33 11.57
CA TYR A 62 -9.79 17.22 11.68
C TYR A 62 -10.38 18.63 11.85
N ASN A 63 -11.13 19.09 10.84
CA ASN A 63 -11.80 20.39 10.87
C ASN A 63 -13.32 20.20 10.75
N PRO A 64 -14.00 19.79 11.83
CA PRO A 64 -15.44 19.69 11.83
C PRO A 64 -16.06 21.08 11.67
N THR A 65 -17.11 21.17 10.85
CA THR A 65 -17.97 22.35 10.87
C THR A 65 -18.70 22.40 12.20
N ASN A 66 -18.74 23.58 12.85
CA ASN A 66 -19.55 23.79 14.05
C ASN A 66 -21.06 23.70 13.77
N GLU A 67 -21.45 23.75 12.50
CA GLU A 67 -22.83 23.55 12.07
C GLU A 67 -23.14 22.05 12.01
N SER A 68 -24.21 21.65 12.72
CA SER A 68 -24.75 20.29 12.61
C SER A 68 -25.27 20.05 11.18
N PRO A 69 -25.09 18.86 10.59
CA PRO A 69 -25.64 18.56 9.28
C PRO A 69 -27.16 18.67 9.34
N LYS A 70 -27.76 19.39 8.39
CA LYS A 70 -29.21 19.38 8.20
C LYS A 70 -29.56 18.12 7.42
N PHE A 71 -30.08 17.11 8.12
CA PHE A 71 -30.67 15.91 7.53
C PHE A 71 -32.18 16.09 7.31
#